data_AF-A0A2X0PN24-F1
#
_entry.id   AF-A0A2X0PN24-F1
#
_cell.length_a   1.000
_cell.length_b   1.000
_cell.length_c   1.000
_cell.angle_alpha   90.00
_cell.angle_beta   90.00
_cell.angle_gamma   90.00
#
_symmetry.space_group_name_H-M   'P 1'
#
loop_
_entity.id
_entity.type
_entity.pdbx_description
1 polymer ?
#
loop_
_entity_poly.entity_id
_entity_poly.type
_entity_poly.pdbx_seq_one_letter_code
_entity_poly.pdbx_strand_id
1 'polypeptide(L)'
;MSIRAKMLSMLAYLLGMQGVDKHKVMLPVALDNGVSPVEAKEVLYQAVDYLGLGRVFPFFKATNDILTARGVDLPLASQATTTMENRLEKGEETQIRLFGPQMKDFAKKGTINKWLVDNCFGDYYTRKGLDDRDREMVTFCYIAAQGGCEPQLLAHAQTNIKLGNDKEFLMKIIEQNVPFIGHPRSLNAVTVVNQADEAVNGKD
;
A
#
# COMPACT_ATOMS: atom_id res chain seq x y z
N MET A 1 -17.04 5.34 -1.31
CA MET A 1 -16.00 4.28 -1.20
C MET A 1 -16.70 2.93 -1.07
N SER A 2 -16.28 1.92 -1.83
CA SER A 2 -16.88 0.58 -1.77
C SER A 2 -16.53 -0.15 -0.47
N ILE A 3 -17.33 -1.16 -0.11
CA ILE A 3 -17.05 -2.01 1.06
C ILE A 3 -15.68 -2.70 0.91
N ARG A 4 -15.35 -3.22 -0.27
CA ARG A 4 -14.04 -3.83 -0.56
C ARG A 4 -12.89 -2.85 -0.28
N ALA A 5 -12.96 -1.63 -0.80
CA ALA A 5 -11.92 -0.61 -0.57
C ALA A 5 -11.79 -0.24 0.92
N LYS A 6 -12.93 -0.16 1.63
CA LYS A 6 -12.96 0.02 3.09
C LYS A 6 -12.14 -1.08 3.78
N MET A 7 -12.39 -2.35 3.43
CA MET A 7 -11.69 -3.49 4.02
C MET A 7 -10.19 -3.51 3.69
N LEU A 8 -9.80 -3.27 2.43
CA LEU A 8 -8.39 -3.18 2.05
C LEU A 8 -7.64 -2.10 2.84
N SER A 9 -8.22 -0.89 2.93
CA SER A 9 -7.62 0.20 3.67
C SER A 9 -7.43 -0.12 5.15
N MET A 10 -8.42 -0.76 5.78
CA MET A 10 -8.34 -1.15 7.19
C MET A 10 -7.24 -2.20 7.42
N LEU A 11 -7.17 -3.25 6.59
CA LEU A 11 -6.08 -4.23 6.69
C LEU A 11 -4.71 -3.56 6.56
N ALA A 12 -4.59 -2.59 5.64
CA ALA A 12 -3.36 -1.84 5.43
C ALA A 12 -3.00 -0.93 6.62
N TYR A 13 -3.97 -0.23 7.20
CA TYR A 13 -3.76 0.55 8.42
C TYR A 13 -3.32 -0.32 9.60
N LEU A 14 -3.91 -1.50 9.77
CA LEU A 14 -3.54 -2.45 10.83
C LEU A 14 -2.10 -2.95 10.67
N LEU A 15 -1.64 -3.16 9.44
CA LEU A 15 -0.22 -3.43 9.16
C LEU A 15 0.67 -2.24 9.58
N GLY A 16 0.34 -1.02 9.14
CA GLY A 16 1.14 0.17 9.43
C GLY A 16 1.20 0.54 10.91
N MET A 17 0.15 0.25 11.67
CA MET A 17 0.13 0.41 13.14
C MET A 17 0.60 -0.83 13.91
N GLN A 18 0.98 -1.92 13.23
CA GLN A 18 1.41 -3.20 13.83
C GLN A 18 0.33 -3.89 14.68
N GLY A 19 -0.94 -3.71 14.33
CA GLY A 19 -2.11 -4.24 15.04
C GLY A 19 -2.45 -5.68 14.68
N VAL A 20 -1.54 -6.62 14.94
CA VAL A 20 -1.70 -8.06 14.57
C VAL A 20 -2.97 -8.68 15.15
N ASP A 21 -3.29 -8.40 16.42
CA ASP A 21 -4.47 -9.00 17.06
C ASP A 21 -5.77 -8.49 16.45
N LYS A 22 -5.83 -7.20 16.11
CA LYS A 22 -6.98 -6.66 15.40
C LYS A 22 -7.03 -7.16 13.96
N HIS A 23 -5.88 -7.39 13.31
CA HIS A 23 -5.81 -8.02 11.98
C HIS A 23 -6.43 -9.42 11.98
N LYS A 24 -6.15 -10.24 12.99
CA LYS A 24 -6.76 -11.58 13.13
C LYS A 24 -8.28 -11.52 13.17
N VAL A 25 -8.84 -10.49 13.81
CA VAL A 25 -10.30 -10.28 13.89
C VAL A 25 -10.85 -9.75 12.57
N MET A 26 -10.15 -8.82 11.93
CA MET A 26 -10.68 -8.10 10.76
C MET A 26 -10.43 -8.79 9.43
N LEU A 27 -9.43 -9.67 9.31
CA LEU A 27 -9.18 -10.40 8.07
C LEU A 27 -10.36 -11.31 7.65
N PRO A 28 -10.97 -12.13 8.53
CA PRO A 28 -12.18 -12.88 8.18
C PRO A 28 -13.32 -11.96 7.69
N VAL A 29 -13.53 -10.84 8.38
CA VAL A 29 -14.55 -9.85 8.00
C VAL A 29 -14.26 -9.28 6.62
N ALA A 30 -12.99 -8.96 6.32
CA ALA A 30 -12.58 -8.47 5.00
C ALA A 30 -12.86 -9.51 3.90
N LEU A 31 -12.53 -10.77 4.16
CA LEU A 31 -12.78 -11.89 3.23
C LEU A 31 -14.28 -12.08 2.95
N ASP A 32 -15.12 -11.94 3.98
CA ASP A 32 -16.58 -12.00 3.84
C ASP A 32 -17.17 -10.79 3.11
N ASN A 33 -16.39 -9.71 2.96
CA ASN A 33 -16.82 -8.42 2.41
C ASN A 33 -16.09 -8.06 1.10
N GLY A 34 -15.70 -9.09 0.34
CA GLY A 34 -15.24 -8.96 -1.04
C GLY A 34 -13.74 -8.77 -1.21
N VAL A 35 -12.93 -8.88 -0.16
CA VAL A 35 -11.48 -9.01 -0.29
C VAL A 35 -11.15 -10.47 -0.61
N SER A 36 -10.44 -10.74 -1.69
CA SER A 36 -10.00 -12.08 -2.03
C SER A 36 -8.77 -12.52 -1.21
N PRO A 37 -8.50 -13.84 -1.09
CA PRO A 37 -7.24 -14.32 -0.52
C PRO A 37 -5.99 -13.75 -1.22
N VAL A 38 -6.07 -13.54 -2.54
CA VAL A 38 -4.99 -12.94 -3.34
C VAL A 38 -4.77 -11.49 -2.91
N GLU A 39 -5.82 -10.67 -2.85
CA GLU A 39 -5.71 -9.27 -2.41
C GLU A 39 -5.19 -9.15 -0.98
N ALA A 40 -5.70 -9.97 -0.05
CA ALA A 40 -5.21 -10.00 1.33
C ALA A 40 -3.71 -10.31 1.38
N LYS A 41 -3.23 -11.24 0.54
CA LYS A 41 -1.81 -11.56 0.44
C LYS A 41 -0.98 -10.45 -0.19
N GLU A 42 -1.47 -9.81 -1.25
CA GLU A 42 -0.77 -8.70 -1.90
C GLU A 42 -0.68 -7.46 -1.00
N VAL A 43 -1.69 -7.20 -0.16
CA VAL A 43 -1.61 -6.21 0.92
C VAL A 43 -0.44 -6.52 1.86
N LEU A 44 -0.30 -7.77 2.33
CA LEU A 44 0.81 -8.17 3.18
C LEU A 44 2.18 -8.07 2.48
N TYR A 45 2.27 -8.51 1.22
CA TYR A 45 3.53 -8.49 0.48
C TYR A 45 4.00 -7.05 0.24
N GLN A 46 3.12 -6.18 -0.27
CA GLN A 46 3.41 -4.76 -0.48
C GLN A 46 3.90 -4.08 0.81
N ALA A 47 3.32 -4.42 1.96
CA ALA A 47 3.67 -3.81 3.24
C ALA A 47 5.15 -4.03 3.66
N VAL A 48 5.81 -5.07 3.15
CA VAL A 48 7.22 -5.39 3.51
C VAL A 48 8.15 -4.24 3.13
N ASP A 49 7.95 -3.61 1.98
CA ASP A 49 8.84 -2.54 1.50
C ASP A 49 8.62 -1.20 2.19
N TYR A 50 7.45 -1.02 2.82
CA TYR A 50 7.11 0.22 3.52
C TYR A 50 7.31 0.14 5.03
N LEU A 51 7.15 -1.05 5.61
CA LEU A 51 7.15 -1.26 7.06
C LEU A 51 8.33 -2.14 7.53
N GLY A 52 8.99 -2.83 6.60
CA GLY A 52 10.05 -3.79 6.88
C GLY A 52 9.52 -5.17 7.30
N LEU A 53 10.23 -6.23 6.90
CA LEU A 53 9.85 -7.61 7.17
C LEU A 53 9.66 -7.89 8.67
N GLY A 54 10.48 -7.29 9.54
CA GLY A 54 10.38 -7.50 11.00
C GLY A 54 9.01 -7.13 11.58
N ARG A 55 8.37 -6.07 11.06
CA ARG A 55 7.03 -5.64 11.49
C ARG A 55 5.92 -6.47 10.83
N VAL A 56 6.12 -6.89 9.58
CA VAL A 56 5.13 -7.63 8.80
C VAL A 56 5.11 -9.13 9.12
N PHE A 57 6.23 -9.70 9.57
CA PHE A 57 6.40 -11.15 9.75
C PHE A 57 5.27 -11.84 10.54
N PRO A 58 4.78 -11.30 11.68
CA PRO A 58 3.69 -11.93 12.42
C PRO A 58 2.36 -12.01 11.64
N PHE A 59 2.12 -11.08 10.72
CA PHE A 59 0.92 -11.04 9.89
C PHE A 59 0.89 -12.19 8.88
N PHE A 60 2.05 -12.66 8.39
CA PHE A 60 2.09 -13.80 7.47
C PHE A 60 1.52 -15.06 8.10
N LYS A 61 1.94 -15.37 9.33
CA LYS A 61 1.42 -16.52 10.07
C LYS A 61 -0.08 -16.37 10.33
N ALA A 62 -0.50 -15.22 10.88
CA ALA A 62 -1.90 -14.95 11.17
C ALA A 62 -2.79 -15.09 9.92
N THR A 63 -2.34 -14.55 8.78
CA THR A 63 -3.08 -14.61 7.51
C THR A 63 -3.13 -16.03 6.97
N ASN A 64 -2.02 -16.78 7.01
CA ASN A 64 -2.00 -18.19 6.59
C ASN A 64 -2.95 -19.04 7.42
N ASP A 65 -2.88 -18.94 8.75
CA ASP A 65 -3.73 -19.73 9.65
C ASP A 65 -5.22 -19.46 9.39
N ILE A 66 -5.59 -18.20 9.11
CA ILE A 66 -6.97 -17.82 8.79
C ILE A 66 -7.40 -18.34 7.42
N LEU A 67 -6.54 -18.24 6.40
CA LEU A 67 -6.85 -18.73 5.06
C LEU A 67 -7.01 -20.27 5.05
N THR A 68 -6.09 -21.00 5.68
CA THR A 68 -6.18 -22.48 5.75
C THR A 68 -7.36 -22.95 6.58
N ALA A 69 -7.68 -22.28 7.71
CA ALA A 69 -8.88 -22.58 8.49
C ALA A 69 -10.17 -22.34 7.71
N ARG A 70 -10.13 -21.50 6.66
CA ARG A 70 -11.24 -21.25 5.73
C ARG A 70 -11.19 -22.13 4.48
N GLY A 71 -10.33 -23.14 4.45
CA GLY A 71 -10.24 -24.09 3.33
C GLY A 71 -9.55 -23.53 2.09
N VAL A 72 -8.78 -22.46 2.21
CA VAL A 72 -7.97 -21.92 1.10
C VAL A 72 -6.64 -22.67 1.04
N ASP A 73 -6.38 -23.32 -0.10
CA ASP A 73 -5.12 -24.00 -0.36
C ASP A 73 -3.97 -23.00 -0.52
N LEU A 74 -2.85 -23.29 0.12
CA LEU A 74 -1.62 -22.50 0.05
C LEU A 74 -0.46 -23.36 -0.48
N PRO A 75 0.48 -22.80 -1.26
CA PRO A 75 0.56 -21.38 -1.66
C PRO A 75 -0.46 -21.00 -2.74
N LEU A 76 -0.92 -19.74 -2.73
CA LEU A 76 -1.74 -19.20 -3.81
C LEU A 76 -0.93 -19.12 -5.11
N ALA A 77 -1.63 -19.12 -6.25
CA ALA A 77 -1.01 -18.91 -7.56
C ALA A 77 -0.21 -17.61 -7.60
N SER A 78 0.99 -17.67 -8.17
CA SER A 78 1.89 -16.52 -8.27
C SER A 78 1.25 -15.37 -9.05
N GLN A 79 1.40 -14.15 -8.53
CA GLN A 79 0.99 -12.91 -9.19
C GLN A 79 2.17 -12.15 -9.81
N ALA A 80 3.39 -12.71 -9.77
CA ALA A 80 4.58 -12.08 -10.33
C ALA A 80 4.47 -11.90 -11.85
N THR A 81 4.99 -10.78 -12.34
CA THR A 81 5.04 -10.45 -13.78
C THR A 81 6.47 -10.18 -14.27
N THR A 82 7.43 -10.18 -13.35
CA THR A 82 8.84 -9.89 -13.60
C THR A 82 9.74 -11.04 -13.12
N THR A 83 11.00 -10.99 -13.51
CA THR A 83 12.07 -11.90 -13.12
C THR A 83 13.24 -11.10 -12.53
N MET A 84 14.24 -11.79 -11.97
CA MET A 84 15.43 -11.11 -11.45
C MET A 84 16.20 -10.34 -12.52
N GLU A 85 16.12 -10.79 -13.78
CA GLU A 85 16.79 -10.18 -14.92
C GLU A 85 16.12 -8.88 -15.38
N ASN A 86 14.78 -8.79 -15.32
CA ASN A 86 14.04 -7.66 -15.90
C ASN A 86 13.39 -6.71 -14.88
N ARG A 87 13.38 -7.05 -13.59
CA ARG A 87 12.67 -6.24 -12.58
C ARG A 87 13.27 -4.83 -12.42
N LEU A 88 14.58 -4.62 -12.62
CA LEU A 88 15.17 -3.27 -12.56
C LEU A 88 14.62 -2.35 -13.66
N GLU A 89 14.56 -2.86 -14.89
CA GLU A 89 14.01 -2.13 -16.04
C GLU A 89 12.51 -1.86 -15.85
N LYS A 90 11.74 -2.90 -15.49
CA LYS A 90 10.29 -2.79 -15.23
C LYS A 90 9.96 -1.91 -14.03
N GLY A 91 10.85 -1.87 -13.05
CA GLY A 91 10.75 -0.96 -11.92
C GLY A 91 10.89 0.50 -12.32
N GLU A 92 11.87 0.82 -13.18
CA GLU A 92 12.03 2.18 -13.69
C GLU A 92 10.83 2.61 -14.55
N GLU A 93 10.35 1.74 -15.45
CA GLU A 93 9.13 1.97 -16.23
C GLU A 93 7.93 2.28 -15.32
N THR A 94 7.74 1.47 -14.28
CA THR A 94 6.63 1.61 -13.33
C THR A 94 6.74 2.89 -12.51
N GLN A 95 7.94 3.19 -12.01
CA GLN A 95 8.17 4.40 -11.21
C GLN A 95 7.97 5.68 -12.05
N ILE A 96 8.43 5.70 -13.29
CA ILE A 96 8.22 6.82 -14.21
C ILE A 96 6.73 6.99 -14.53
N ARG A 97 6.03 5.88 -14.80
CA ARG A 97 4.59 5.90 -15.12
C ARG A 97 3.75 6.46 -13.97
N LEU A 98 4.08 6.12 -12.74
CA LEU A 98 3.30 6.52 -11.56
C LEU A 98 3.72 7.90 -11.01
N PHE A 99 5.01 8.19 -10.94
CA PHE A 99 5.53 9.38 -10.25
C PHE A 99 6.03 10.45 -11.21
N GLY A 100 6.27 10.14 -12.47
CA GLY A 100 6.65 11.07 -13.53
C GLY A 100 8.10 10.92 -14.03
N PRO A 101 8.45 11.64 -15.12
CA PRO A 101 9.73 11.50 -15.82
C PRO A 101 10.96 11.85 -14.98
N GLN A 102 10.80 12.62 -13.90
CA GLN A 102 11.87 12.95 -12.97
C GLN A 102 12.42 11.73 -12.17
N MET A 103 11.76 10.57 -12.28
CA MET A 103 12.24 9.32 -11.70
C MET A 103 13.21 8.55 -12.60
N LYS A 104 13.44 9.00 -13.82
CA LYS A 104 14.48 8.42 -14.67
C LYS A 104 15.84 8.44 -13.97
N ASP A 105 16.60 7.35 -14.10
CA ASP A 105 17.92 7.16 -13.50
C ASP A 105 17.92 7.19 -11.96
N PHE A 106 16.77 7.06 -11.30
CA PHE A 106 16.69 7.08 -9.83
C PHE A 106 17.56 5.99 -9.19
N ALA A 107 17.64 4.81 -9.82
CA ALA A 107 18.50 3.71 -9.39
C ALA A 107 20.00 4.06 -9.32
N LYS A 108 20.45 5.07 -10.09
CA LYS A 108 21.86 5.51 -10.12
C LYS A 108 22.23 6.41 -8.93
N LYS A 109 21.25 6.86 -8.14
CA LYS A 109 21.49 7.74 -6.97
C LYS A 109 22.17 7.03 -5.79
N GLY A 110 22.10 5.70 -5.74
CA GLY A 110 22.74 4.90 -4.70
C GLY A 110 22.13 3.52 -4.54
N THR A 111 22.73 2.70 -3.67
CA THR A 111 22.35 1.29 -3.47
C THR A 111 20.88 1.13 -3.04
N ILE A 112 20.42 1.94 -2.07
CA ILE A 112 19.03 1.90 -1.60
C ILE A 112 18.07 2.32 -2.71
N ASN A 113 18.41 3.35 -3.49
CA ASN A 113 17.60 3.77 -4.63
C ASN A 113 17.52 2.67 -5.69
N LYS A 114 18.63 2.00 -6.00
CA LYS A 114 18.61 0.84 -6.90
C LYS A 114 17.66 -0.23 -6.37
N TRP A 115 17.75 -0.61 -5.10
CA TRP A 115 16.85 -1.63 -4.53
C TRP A 115 15.39 -1.20 -4.53
N LEU A 116 15.11 0.08 -4.29
CA LEU A 116 13.75 0.61 -4.38
C LEU A 116 13.21 0.52 -5.81
N VAL A 117 14.01 0.79 -6.84
CA VAL A 117 13.57 0.59 -8.24
C VAL A 117 13.42 -0.91 -8.55
N ASP A 118 14.45 -1.69 -8.25
CA ASP A 118 14.60 -3.12 -8.57
C ASP A 118 13.58 -4.01 -7.85
N ASN A 119 13.45 -3.86 -6.53
CA ASN A 119 12.60 -4.69 -5.67
C ASN A 119 11.23 -4.04 -5.41
N CYS A 120 11.14 -2.77 -5.01
CA CYS A 120 9.84 -2.17 -4.73
C CYS A 120 9.02 -1.99 -6.00
N PHE A 121 9.50 -1.16 -6.92
CA PHE A 121 8.75 -0.91 -8.14
C PHE A 121 8.80 -2.06 -9.14
N GLY A 122 9.91 -2.81 -9.19
CA GLY A 122 10.14 -3.88 -10.14
C GLY A 122 9.52 -5.23 -9.78
N ASP A 123 9.34 -5.50 -8.48
CA ASP A 123 8.71 -6.73 -7.98
C ASP A 123 7.31 -6.41 -7.43
N TYR A 124 7.20 -5.76 -6.28
CA TYR A 124 5.89 -5.62 -5.63
C TYR A 124 4.87 -4.83 -6.46
N TYR A 125 5.26 -3.71 -7.08
CA TYR A 125 4.33 -2.90 -7.87
C TYR A 125 3.88 -3.52 -9.20
N THR A 126 4.68 -4.40 -9.78
CA THR A 126 4.35 -5.03 -11.08
C THR A 126 3.47 -6.26 -10.91
N ARG A 127 3.30 -6.75 -9.68
CA ARG A 127 2.44 -7.90 -9.38
C ARG A 127 0.98 -7.63 -9.71
N LYS A 128 0.29 -8.69 -10.12
CA LYS A 128 -1.16 -8.73 -10.21
C LYS A 128 -1.79 -8.80 -8.81
N GLY A 129 -3.12 -8.83 -8.76
CA GLY A 129 -3.87 -8.99 -7.50
C GLY A 129 -4.26 -7.69 -6.82
N LEU A 130 -3.55 -6.59 -7.07
CA LEU A 130 -4.01 -5.21 -6.81
C LEU A 130 -3.74 -4.38 -8.07
N ASP A 131 -4.69 -3.55 -8.48
CA ASP A 131 -4.46 -2.54 -9.50
C ASP A 131 -3.69 -1.34 -8.91
N ASP A 132 -3.25 -0.40 -9.76
CA ASP A 132 -2.47 0.75 -9.29
C ASP A 132 -3.24 1.61 -8.26
N ARG A 133 -4.57 1.72 -8.39
CA ARG A 133 -5.40 2.52 -7.47
C ARG A 133 -5.46 1.87 -6.10
N ASP A 134 -5.69 0.58 -6.03
CA ASP A 134 -5.70 -0.14 -4.77
C ASP A 134 -4.30 -0.19 -4.15
N ARG A 135 -3.26 -0.41 -4.98
CA ARG A 135 -1.88 -0.51 -4.51
C ARG A 135 -1.39 0.80 -3.90
N GLU A 136 -1.63 1.92 -4.58
CA GLU A 136 -1.29 3.24 -4.04
C GLU A 136 -2.15 3.61 -2.82
N MET A 137 -3.42 3.18 -2.77
CA MET A 137 -4.28 3.39 -1.61
C MET A 137 -3.77 2.64 -0.37
N VAL A 138 -3.37 1.36 -0.51
CA VAL A 138 -2.83 0.59 0.63
C VAL A 138 -1.44 1.10 1.04
N THR A 139 -0.61 1.53 0.07
CA THR A 139 0.67 2.20 0.37
C THR A 139 0.47 3.47 1.19
N PHE A 140 -0.48 4.33 0.79
CA PHE A 140 -0.86 5.52 1.56
C PHE A 140 -1.28 5.14 2.99
N CYS A 141 -2.08 4.08 3.15
CA CYS A 141 -2.51 3.58 4.46
C CYS A 141 -1.34 3.14 5.35
N TYR A 142 -0.36 2.39 4.82
CA TYR A 142 0.82 1.97 5.59
C TYR A 142 1.59 3.17 6.14
N ILE A 143 1.86 4.14 5.27
CA ILE A 143 2.69 5.31 5.60
C ILE A 143 1.96 6.21 6.60
N ALA A 144 0.67 6.49 6.38
CA ALA A 144 -0.15 7.28 7.29
C ALA A 144 -0.21 6.63 8.69
N ALA A 145 -0.36 5.29 8.73
CA ALA A 145 -0.48 4.57 9.98
C ALA A 145 0.84 4.45 10.75
N GLN A 146 2.00 4.31 10.09
CA GLN A 146 3.29 4.25 10.81
C GLN A 146 3.74 5.62 11.32
N GLY A 147 3.45 6.69 10.58
CA GLY A 147 3.86 8.07 10.87
C GLY A 147 5.36 8.34 10.66
N GLY A 148 5.75 9.62 10.69
CA GLY A 148 7.16 10.05 10.56
C GLY A 148 7.75 9.88 9.15
N CYS A 149 6.90 9.80 8.14
CA CYS A 149 7.24 9.60 6.73
C CYS A 149 6.42 10.56 5.83
N GLU A 150 6.15 11.77 6.32
CA GLU A 150 5.31 12.77 5.65
C GLU A 150 5.78 13.09 4.22
N PRO A 151 7.09 13.17 3.88
CA PRO A 151 7.52 13.36 2.49
C PRO A 151 7.07 12.22 1.55
N GLN A 152 7.13 10.97 2.01
CA GLN A 152 6.66 9.81 1.26
C GLN A 152 5.13 9.79 1.21
N LEU A 153 4.46 10.13 2.32
CA LEU A 153 3.01 10.22 2.37
C LEU A 153 2.49 11.24 1.35
N LEU A 154 3.16 12.38 1.21
CA LEU A 154 2.83 13.42 0.23
C LEU A 154 2.99 12.91 -1.20
N ALA A 155 4.10 12.25 -1.52
CA ALA A 155 4.32 11.68 -2.84
C ALA A 155 3.23 10.66 -3.21
N HIS A 156 2.90 9.74 -2.30
CA HIS A 156 1.86 8.73 -2.53
C HIS A 156 0.44 9.32 -2.52
N ALA A 157 0.16 10.38 -1.76
CA ALA A 157 -1.12 11.09 -1.83
C ALA A 157 -1.29 11.78 -3.20
N GLN A 158 -0.24 12.44 -3.71
CA GLN A 158 -0.26 13.04 -5.06
C GLN A 158 -0.48 11.99 -6.15
N THR A 159 0.20 10.83 -6.06
CA THR A 159 0.02 9.73 -7.02
C THR A 159 -1.39 9.14 -6.94
N ASN A 160 -1.95 8.94 -5.75
CA ASN A 160 -3.35 8.52 -5.58
C ASN A 160 -4.32 9.47 -6.30
N ILE A 161 -4.19 10.79 -6.09
CA ILE A 161 -5.07 11.78 -6.70
C ILE A 161 -4.96 11.74 -8.23
N LYS A 162 -3.74 11.64 -8.79
CA LYS A 162 -3.51 11.50 -10.24
C LYS A 162 -4.12 10.21 -10.83
N LEU A 163 -4.21 9.14 -10.03
CA LEU A 163 -4.85 7.87 -10.41
C LEU A 163 -6.38 7.87 -10.22
N GLY A 164 -6.97 8.98 -9.76
CA GLY A 164 -8.41 9.11 -9.54
C GLY A 164 -8.90 8.66 -8.16
N ASN A 165 -8.00 8.39 -7.21
CA ASN A 165 -8.32 8.35 -5.79
C ASN A 165 -8.25 9.78 -5.24
N ASP A 166 -9.28 10.56 -5.54
CA ASP A 166 -9.34 11.98 -5.22
C ASP A 166 -9.23 12.30 -3.72
N LYS A 167 -9.15 13.59 -3.41
CA LYS A 167 -9.10 14.09 -2.03
C LYS A 167 -10.25 13.58 -1.18
N GLU A 168 -11.49 13.59 -1.68
CA GLU A 168 -12.65 13.15 -0.91
C GLU A 168 -12.54 11.66 -0.54
N PHE A 169 -12.04 10.85 -1.47
CA PHE A 169 -11.76 9.44 -1.23
C PHE A 169 -10.66 9.25 -0.17
N LEU A 170 -9.54 9.96 -0.26
CA LEU A 170 -8.46 9.86 0.74
C LEU A 170 -8.88 10.38 2.13
N MET A 171 -9.71 11.41 2.19
CA MET A 171 -10.31 11.88 3.45
C MET A 171 -11.18 10.80 4.09
N LYS A 172 -12.04 10.12 3.31
CA LYS A 172 -12.83 8.98 3.79
C LYS A 172 -11.95 7.82 4.27
N ILE A 173 -10.80 7.59 3.64
CA ILE A 173 -9.81 6.59 4.08
C ILE A 173 -9.25 6.96 5.46
N ILE A 174 -8.91 8.23 5.70
CA ILE A 174 -8.41 8.70 7.00
C ILE A 174 -9.51 8.59 8.06
N GLU A 175 -10.69 9.16 7.79
CA GLU A 175 -11.81 9.26 8.74
C GLU A 175 -12.23 7.91 9.33
N GLN A 176 -12.37 6.88 8.48
CA GLN A 176 -12.76 5.55 8.97
C GLN A 176 -11.69 4.89 9.85
N ASN A 177 -10.42 5.30 9.69
CA ASN A 177 -9.27 4.66 10.32
C ASN A 177 -8.75 5.44 11.54
N VAL A 178 -9.32 6.63 11.82
CA VAL A 178 -9.05 7.40 13.05
C VAL A 178 -9.12 6.53 14.31
N PRO A 179 -10.11 5.61 14.49
CA PRO A 179 -10.16 4.75 15.68
C PRO A 179 -8.96 3.81 15.85
N PHE A 180 -8.19 3.53 14.80
CA PHE A 180 -7.05 2.62 14.85
C PHE A 180 -5.72 3.33 15.09
N ILE A 181 -5.56 4.57 14.60
CA ILE A 181 -4.29 5.30 14.65
C ILE A 181 -4.32 6.59 15.48
N GLY A 182 -5.50 6.99 15.96
CA GLY A 182 -5.69 8.18 16.79
C GLY A 182 -5.55 9.51 16.04
N HIS A 183 -5.84 10.59 16.74
CA HIS A 183 -5.88 11.94 16.16
C HIS A 183 -4.55 12.45 15.60
N PRO A 184 -3.39 12.32 16.28
CA PRO A 184 -2.15 12.95 15.79
C PRO A 184 -1.73 12.49 14.39
N ARG A 185 -1.69 11.16 14.17
CA ARG A 185 -1.35 10.60 12.85
C ARG A 185 -2.42 10.93 11.79
N SER A 186 -3.69 10.96 12.20
CA SER A 186 -4.79 11.32 11.31
C SER A 186 -4.71 12.78 10.85
N LEU A 187 -4.38 13.71 11.76
CA LEU A 187 -4.21 15.13 11.45
C LEU A 187 -3.00 15.39 10.53
N ASN A 188 -1.90 14.64 10.72
CA ASN A 188 -0.77 14.68 9.79
C ASN A 188 -1.22 14.22 8.39
N ALA A 189 -1.96 13.11 8.30
CA ALA A 189 -2.47 12.60 7.03
C ALA A 189 -3.43 13.59 6.34
N VAL A 190 -4.34 14.23 7.09
CA VAL A 190 -5.23 15.28 6.56
C VAL A 190 -4.43 16.45 5.98
N THR A 191 -3.43 16.92 6.72
CA THR A 191 -2.55 18.01 6.26
C THR A 191 -1.86 17.64 4.95
N VAL A 192 -1.33 16.42 4.86
CA VAL A 192 -0.64 15.93 3.67
C VAL A 192 -1.61 15.77 2.48
N VAL A 193 -2.82 15.25 2.68
CA VAL A 193 -3.82 15.12 1.60
C VAL A 193 -4.22 16.49 1.06
N ASN A 194 -4.41 17.49 1.93
CA ASN A 194 -4.70 18.86 1.49
C ASN A 194 -3.55 19.45 0.65
N GLN A 195 -2.30 19.25 1.06
CA GLN A 195 -1.12 19.69 0.30
C GLN A 195 -0.99 18.96 -1.04
N ALA A 196 -1.30 17.66 -1.07
CA ALA A 196 -1.27 16.86 -2.28
C ALA A 196 -2.31 17.34 -3.30
N ASP A 197 -3.53 17.58 -2.85
CA ASP A 197 -4.63 18.08 -3.67
C ASP A 197 -4.32 19.46 -4.25
N GLU A 198 -3.83 20.39 -3.44
CA GLU A 198 -3.38 21.71 -3.90
C GLU A 198 -2.29 21.59 -4.97
N ALA A 199 -1.30 20.72 -4.77
CA ALA A 199 -0.20 20.54 -5.71
C ALA A 199 -0.63 19.92 -7.06
N VAL A 200 -1.68 19.09 -7.05
CA VAL A 200 -2.16 18.37 -8.24
C VAL A 200 -3.29 19.12 -8.96
N ASN A 201 -4.25 19.66 -8.22
CA ASN A 201 -5.48 20.27 -8.73
C ASN A 201 -5.55 21.79 -8.52
N GLY A 202 -4.79 22.38 -7.60
CA GLY A 202 -4.84 23.80 -7.23
C GLY A 202 -4.11 24.76 -8.19
N LYS A 203 -3.67 24.28 -9.35
CA LYS A 203 -3.04 25.13 -10.37
C LYS A 203 -4.10 25.68 -11.33
N ASP A 204 -4.77 26.74 -10.89
CA ASP A 204 -5.39 27.75 -11.75
C ASP A 204 -4.62 29.07 -11.62
#